data_AF-A0A3M2FWM9-F1
#
_entry.id   AF-A0A3M2FWM9-F1
#
_cell.length_a   1.000
_cell.length_b   1.000
_cell.length_c   1.000
_cell.angle_alpha   90.00
_cell.angle_beta   90.00
_cell.angle_gamma   90.00
#
_symmetry.space_group_name_H-M   'P 1'
#
loop_
_entity.id
_entity.type
_entity.pdbx_description
1 polymer ?
#
loop_
_entity_poly.entity_id
_entity_poly.type
_entity_poly.pdbx_seq_one_letter_code
_entity_poly.pdbx_strand_id
1 'polypeptide(L)'
;MIWTDRRRGTRTPVTPGRAVRHLGLALVVVAVLIQAVPYGRAHSNPPVTGEPDWATPRTRELMVRACYGCHSNEVDWPWYADVAPFSWITTRHVDEGREAVNYSEFATRGGSDDTIEVILEGSMPPAYYTRFGLHSSAKLTDAEIAELVEGLRATPGIGEEHEGGEHEGGEHEGGEHDDD
;
A
#
# COMPACT_ATOMS: atom_id res chain seq x y z
N MET A 1 15.58 -68.03 2.06
CA MET A 1 14.39 -67.63 1.26
C MET A 1 13.56 -66.70 2.11
N ILE A 2 13.75 -65.38 1.98
CA ILE A 2 12.95 -64.36 2.68
C ILE A 2 12.24 -63.59 1.58
N TRP A 3 10.97 -63.89 1.37
CA TRP A 3 10.10 -63.16 0.43
C TRP A 3 9.43 -62.05 1.26
N THR A 4 9.85 -60.80 1.07
CA THR A 4 9.23 -59.66 1.72
C THR A 4 7.92 -59.30 1.01
N ASP A 5 6.82 -59.40 1.77
CA ASP A 5 5.47 -58.97 1.41
C ASP A 5 5.46 -57.46 1.09
N ARG A 6 5.48 -57.12 -0.21
CA ARG A 6 5.21 -55.76 -0.69
C ARG A 6 3.69 -55.58 -0.73
N ARG A 7 3.10 -55.19 0.40
CA ARG A 7 1.72 -54.72 0.46
C ARG A 7 1.55 -53.52 -0.48
N ARG A 8 0.96 -53.77 -1.66
CA ARG A 8 0.47 -52.72 -2.56
C ARG A 8 -0.77 -52.11 -1.92
N GLY A 9 -0.60 -50.97 -1.26
CA GLY A 9 -1.74 -50.15 -0.85
C GLY A 9 -2.53 -49.71 -2.07
N THR A 10 -3.80 -50.09 -2.14
CA THR A 10 -4.75 -49.60 -3.14
C THR A 10 -5.00 -48.12 -2.86
N ARG A 11 -4.41 -47.23 -3.67
CA ARG A 11 -4.82 -45.82 -3.68
C ARG A 11 -6.20 -45.75 -4.33
N THR A 12 -7.21 -45.39 -3.55
CA THR A 12 -8.56 -45.12 -4.07
C THR A 12 -8.50 -43.94 -5.04
N PRO A 13 -9.04 -44.06 -6.27
CA PRO A 13 -9.04 -42.97 -7.22
C PRO A 13 -10.03 -41.89 -6.75
N VAL A 14 -9.50 -40.72 -6.38
CA VAL A 14 -10.32 -39.55 -6.10
C VAL A 14 -10.93 -39.09 -7.43
N THR A 15 -12.25 -39.12 -7.54
CA THR A 15 -12.95 -38.66 -8.75
C THR A 15 -12.79 -37.14 -8.83
N PRO A 16 -12.26 -36.59 -9.94
CA PRO A 16 -11.88 -35.17 -10.02
C PRO A 16 -13.04 -34.22 -9.69
N GLY A 17 -14.28 -34.57 -10.05
CA GLY A 17 -15.46 -33.77 -9.71
C GLY A 17 -15.78 -33.65 -8.22
N ARG A 18 -15.49 -34.69 -7.41
CA ARG A 18 -15.66 -34.62 -5.94
C ARG A 18 -14.55 -33.78 -5.31
N ALA A 19 -13.30 -33.98 -5.74
CA ALA A 19 -12.16 -33.18 -5.28
C ALA A 19 -12.36 -31.68 -5.55
N VAL A 20 -12.79 -31.30 -6.75
CA VAL A 20 -13.05 -29.89 -7.11
C VAL A 20 -14.17 -29.30 -6.26
N ARG A 21 -15.26 -30.05 -6.02
CA ARG A 21 -16.35 -29.59 -5.14
C ARG A 21 -15.89 -29.37 -3.70
N HIS A 22 -15.10 -30.29 -3.13
CA HIS A 22 -14.58 -30.13 -1.77
C HIS A 22 -13.60 -28.96 -1.66
N LEU A 23 -12.76 -28.74 -2.68
CA LEU A 23 -11.87 -27.58 -2.75
C LEU A 23 -12.64 -26.25 -2.80
N GLY A 24 -13.66 -26.17 -3.67
CA GLY A 24 -14.51 -24.97 -3.77
C GLY A 24 -15.25 -24.67 -2.47
N LEU A 25 -15.81 -25.70 -1.82
CA LEU A 25 -16.46 -25.53 -0.51
C LEU A 25 -15.47 -25.06 0.55
N ALA A 26 -14.27 -25.63 0.59
CA ALA A 26 -13.23 -25.21 1.52
C ALA A 26 -12.85 -23.73 1.32
N LEU A 27 -12.69 -23.27 0.08
CA LEU A 27 -12.40 -21.86 -0.22
C LEU A 27 -13.52 -20.93 0.24
N VAL A 28 -14.79 -21.28 0.03
CA VAL A 28 -15.93 -20.49 0.50
C VAL A 28 -15.96 -20.43 2.02
N VAL A 29 -15.77 -21.57 2.71
CA VAL A 29 -15.72 -21.60 4.17
C VAL A 29 -14.59 -20.72 4.68
N VAL A 30 -13.39 -20.81 4.11
CA VAL A 30 -12.27 -19.93 4.46
C VAL A 30 -12.63 -18.47 4.22
N ALA A 31 -13.17 -18.12 3.05
CA ALA A 31 -13.55 -16.74 2.71
C ALA A 31 -14.57 -16.15 3.69
N VAL A 32 -15.50 -16.96 4.23
CA VAL A 32 -16.45 -16.57 5.28
C VAL A 32 -15.76 -16.44 6.63
N LEU A 33 -14.92 -17.42 7.00
CA LEU A 33 -14.20 -17.41 8.29
C LEU A 33 -13.27 -16.22 8.42
N ILE A 34 -12.54 -15.84 7.37
CA ILE A 34 -11.64 -14.68 7.42
C ILE A 34 -12.39 -13.36 7.65
N GLN A 35 -13.68 -13.27 7.31
CA GLN A 35 -14.46 -12.06 7.61
C GLN A 35 -14.64 -11.85 9.12
N ALA A 36 -14.43 -12.87 9.96
CA ALA A 36 -14.52 -12.72 11.42
C ALA A 36 -13.41 -11.84 12.01
N VAL A 37 -12.31 -11.59 11.28
CA VAL A 37 -11.24 -10.69 11.71
C VAL A 37 -11.55 -9.27 11.19
N PRO A 38 -11.93 -8.31 12.05
CA PRO A 38 -12.45 -7.01 11.63
C PRO A 38 -11.36 -5.98 11.33
N TYR A 39 -10.12 -6.43 11.08
CA TYR A 39 -9.02 -5.52 10.75
C TYR A 39 -9.34 -4.73 9.47
N GLY A 40 -9.00 -3.45 9.49
CA GLY A 40 -9.15 -2.56 8.34
C GLY A 40 -10.58 -2.19 7.93
N ARG A 41 -11.58 -2.35 8.81
CA ARG A 41 -12.98 -1.92 8.56
C ARG A 41 -13.38 -0.61 9.22
N ALA A 42 -12.49 0.01 10.00
CA ALA A 42 -12.80 1.25 10.71
C ALA A 42 -12.75 2.47 9.79
N HIS A 43 -11.92 2.42 8.73
CA HIS A 43 -11.77 3.46 7.70
C HIS A 43 -11.69 4.89 8.25
N SER A 44 -11.02 5.04 9.40
CA SER A 44 -10.93 6.33 10.06
C SER A 44 -9.97 7.24 9.31
N ASN A 45 -10.49 8.41 8.94
CA ASN A 45 -9.69 9.54 8.48
C ASN A 45 -9.44 10.47 9.69
N PRO A 46 -8.19 10.61 10.14
CA PRO A 46 -7.86 11.57 11.19
C PRO A 46 -8.16 13.01 10.73
N PRO A 47 -8.13 14.00 11.65
CA PRO A 47 -8.26 15.41 11.26
C PRO A 47 -7.16 15.83 10.29
N VAL A 48 -7.50 16.69 9.33
CA VAL A 48 -6.52 17.41 8.51
C VAL A 48 -5.93 18.53 9.38
N THR A 49 -4.61 18.56 9.55
CA THR A 49 -3.91 19.59 10.33
C THR A 49 -3.18 20.61 9.45
N GLY A 50 -3.04 20.34 8.15
CA GLY A 50 -2.58 21.30 7.14
C GLY A 50 -2.22 20.62 5.83
N GLU A 51 -2.13 21.40 4.75
CA GLU A 51 -1.63 20.95 3.45
C GLU A 51 -0.52 21.88 2.94
N PRO A 52 0.30 21.45 1.97
CA PRO A 52 1.29 22.32 1.35
C PRO A 52 0.64 23.57 0.73
N ASP A 53 1.36 24.69 0.76
CA ASP A 53 1.02 25.89 0.01
C ASP A 53 1.34 25.66 -1.47
N TRP A 54 0.51 24.86 -2.13
CA TRP A 54 0.70 24.42 -3.51
C TRP A 54 0.96 25.60 -4.45
N ALA A 55 2.03 25.52 -5.24
CA ALA A 55 2.43 26.58 -6.16
C ALA A 55 1.29 27.00 -7.12
N THR A 56 0.47 26.05 -7.54
CA THR A 56 -0.71 26.29 -8.36
C THR A 56 -1.89 25.39 -7.95
N PRO A 57 -3.15 25.79 -8.24
CA PRO A 57 -4.31 24.92 -8.07
C PRO A 57 -4.20 23.60 -8.84
N ARG A 58 -3.49 23.62 -9.98
CA ARG A 58 -3.27 22.44 -10.81
C ARG A 58 -2.31 21.45 -10.17
N THR A 59 -1.26 21.92 -9.51
CA THR A 59 -0.36 21.07 -8.68
C THR A 59 -1.15 20.33 -7.61
N ARG A 60 -2.01 21.05 -6.87
CA ARG A 60 -2.90 20.44 -5.88
C ARG A 60 -3.82 19.39 -6.51
N GLU A 61 -4.46 19.71 -7.63
CA GLU A 61 -5.36 18.79 -8.33
C GLU A 61 -4.68 17.46 -8.69
N LEU A 62 -3.46 17.54 -9.25
CA LEU A 62 -2.67 16.37 -9.62
C LEU A 62 -2.25 15.55 -8.39
N MET A 63 -1.82 16.21 -7.32
CA MET A 63 -1.45 15.55 -6.05
C MET A 63 -2.63 14.87 -5.38
N VAL A 64 -3.80 15.52 -5.32
CA VAL A 64 -5.02 14.93 -4.77
C VAL A 64 -5.42 13.70 -5.59
N ARG A 65 -5.33 13.79 -6.91
CA ARG A 65 -5.73 12.70 -7.81
C ARG A 65 -4.80 11.49 -7.74
N ALA A 66 -3.49 11.70 -7.63
CA ALA A 66 -2.49 10.63 -7.72
C ALA A 66 -1.99 10.13 -6.36
N CYS A 67 -1.92 10.98 -5.33
CA CYS A 67 -1.19 10.70 -4.09
C CYS A 67 -2.10 10.61 -2.86
N TYR A 68 -3.16 11.42 -2.78
CA TYR A 68 -3.99 11.52 -1.56
C TYR A 68 -4.75 10.23 -1.25
N GLY A 69 -4.96 9.35 -2.22
CA GLY A 69 -5.57 8.04 -2.00
C GLY A 69 -4.83 7.15 -0.99
N CYS A 70 -3.55 7.43 -0.70
CA CYS A 70 -2.77 6.75 0.34
C CYS A 70 -2.05 7.72 1.29
N HIS A 71 -1.57 8.87 0.80
CA HIS A 71 -0.71 9.80 1.55
C HIS A 71 -1.47 10.99 2.15
N SER A 72 -2.71 10.79 2.60
CA SER A 72 -3.54 11.85 3.17
C SER A 72 -4.47 11.33 4.26
N ASN A 73 -5.01 12.24 5.07
CA ASN A 73 -6.13 11.97 5.97
C ASN A 73 -7.48 12.09 5.23
N GLU A 74 -7.50 12.16 3.91
CA GLU A 74 -8.69 12.35 3.08
C GLU A 74 -8.90 11.18 2.12
N VAL A 75 -8.54 9.97 2.57
CA VAL A 75 -8.69 8.74 1.78
C VAL A 75 -10.18 8.46 1.55
N ASP A 76 -10.55 8.34 0.27
CA ASP A 76 -11.86 7.80 -0.13
C ASP A 76 -11.78 6.28 -0.13
N TRP A 77 -12.35 5.66 0.91
CA TRP A 77 -12.25 4.22 1.13
C TRP A 77 -13.18 3.48 0.15
N PRO A 78 -12.63 2.67 -0.76
CA PRO A 78 -13.44 1.95 -1.73
C PRO A 78 -14.23 0.84 -1.06
N TRP A 79 -15.39 0.47 -1.61
CA TRP A 79 -16.28 -0.57 -1.05
C TRP A 79 -15.60 -1.91 -0.75
N TYR A 80 -14.54 -2.27 -1.49
CA TYR A 80 -13.83 -3.52 -1.26
C TYR A 80 -12.93 -3.47 -0.01
N ALA A 81 -12.65 -2.27 0.51
CA ALA A 81 -11.92 -2.08 1.76
C ALA A 81 -12.71 -2.54 3.00
N ASP A 82 -13.98 -2.92 2.86
CA ASP A 82 -14.77 -3.55 3.93
C ASP A 82 -14.62 -5.08 3.99
N VAL A 83 -14.09 -5.70 2.92
CA VAL A 83 -14.13 -7.15 2.72
C VAL A 83 -12.73 -7.73 2.87
N ALA A 84 -12.56 -8.69 3.78
CA ALA A 84 -11.28 -9.39 3.93
C ALA A 84 -11.00 -10.28 2.70
N PRO A 85 -9.74 -10.43 2.28
CA PRO A 85 -8.52 -9.86 2.88
C PRO A 85 -8.20 -8.43 2.38
N PHE A 86 -9.01 -7.86 1.48
CA PHE A 86 -8.74 -6.56 0.88
C PHE A 86 -8.78 -5.43 1.91
N SER A 87 -9.69 -5.49 2.89
CA SER A 87 -9.70 -4.54 4.01
C SER A 87 -8.35 -4.43 4.72
N TRP A 88 -7.67 -5.57 4.89
CA TRP A 88 -6.37 -5.63 5.57
C TRP A 88 -5.28 -5.01 4.73
N ILE A 89 -5.24 -5.38 3.44
CA ILE A 89 -4.23 -4.93 2.49
C ILE A 89 -4.36 -3.42 2.25
N THR A 90 -5.58 -2.94 2.00
CA THR A 90 -5.84 -1.51 1.75
C THR A 90 -5.50 -0.68 2.98
N THR A 91 -5.92 -1.11 4.18
CA THR A 91 -5.59 -0.38 5.42
C THR A 91 -4.10 -0.31 5.65
N ARG A 92 -3.41 -1.45 5.52
CA ARG A 92 -1.95 -1.49 5.67
C ARG A 92 -1.23 -0.56 4.70
N HIS A 93 -1.63 -0.52 3.43
CA HIS A 93 -1.02 0.40 2.45
C HIS A 93 -1.29 1.87 2.75
N VAL A 94 -2.48 2.22 3.24
CA VAL A 94 -2.80 3.58 3.65
C VAL A 94 -1.98 3.97 4.88
N ASP A 95 -1.86 3.07 5.86
CA ASP A 95 -1.07 3.31 7.08
C ASP A 95 0.42 3.48 6.76
N GLU A 96 1.01 2.56 5.99
CA GLU A 96 2.41 2.65 5.53
C GLU A 96 2.63 3.91 4.66
N GLY A 97 1.66 4.27 3.81
CA GLY A 97 1.72 5.48 3.00
C GLY A 97 1.76 6.75 3.86
N ARG A 98 0.84 6.89 4.82
CA ARG A 98 0.78 8.04 5.75
C ARG A 98 2.01 8.13 6.64
N GLU A 99 2.58 6.99 7.04
CA GLU A 99 3.79 6.93 7.85
C GLU A 99 4.99 7.50 7.08
N ALA A 100 5.15 7.13 5.80
CA ALA A 100 6.18 7.66 4.93
C ALA A 100 6.00 9.15 4.62
N VAL A 101 4.79 9.57 4.24
CA VAL A 101 4.42 10.98 4.05
C VAL A 101 2.91 11.17 4.16
N ASN A 102 2.48 12.25 4.81
CA ASN A 102 1.07 12.61 4.95
C ASN A 102 0.84 14.08 4.62
N TYR A 103 0.32 14.35 3.42
CA TYR A 103 0.07 15.71 2.93
C TYR A 103 -1.07 16.43 3.66
N SER A 104 -1.90 15.72 4.42
CA SER A 104 -2.93 16.34 5.29
C SER A 104 -2.39 16.70 6.67
N GLU A 105 -1.13 16.37 6.98
CA GLU A 105 -0.43 16.72 8.22
C GLU A 105 0.81 17.60 7.97
N PHE A 106 0.85 18.27 6.82
CA PHE A 106 2.03 18.97 6.31
C PHE A 106 2.52 20.08 7.25
N ALA A 107 1.61 20.79 7.92
CA ALA A 107 1.96 21.83 8.88
C ALA A 107 2.82 21.32 10.06
N THR A 108 2.73 20.02 10.38
CA THR A 108 3.45 19.39 11.50
C THR A 108 4.54 18.43 11.05
N ARG A 109 4.38 17.79 9.89
CA ARG A 109 5.29 16.74 9.39
C ARG A 109 6.17 17.18 8.23
N GLY A 110 5.81 18.26 7.53
CA GLY A 110 6.47 18.67 6.30
C GLY A 110 6.22 17.71 5.13
N GLY A 111 7.00 17.90 4.06
CA GLY A 111 6.99 17.05 2.87
C GLY A 111 7.94 15.86 2.99
N SER A 112 8.08 15.13 1.89
CA SER A 112 9.13 14.13 1.70
C SER A 112 10.03 14.60 0.55
N ASP A 113 11.33 14.58 0.78
CA ASP A 113 12.35 14.93 -0.21
C ASP A 113 12.28 14.02 -1.45
N ASP A 114 11.79 12.80 -1.26
CA ASP A 114 11.66 11.78 -2.31
C ASP A 114 10.43 12.00 -3.21
N THR A 115 9.53 12.93 -2.88
CA THR A 115 8.23 13.10 -3.58
C THR A 115 8.42 13.25 -5.09
N ILE A 116 9.39 14.07 -5.51
CA ILE A 116 9.68 14.32 -6.92
C ILE A 116 10.37 13.09 -7.54
N GLU A 117 11.28 12.45 -6.81
CA GLU A 117 12.02 11.27 -7.26
C GLU A 117 11.07 10.12 -7.60
N VAL A 118 10.18 9.73 -6.69
CA VAL A 118 9.25 8.61 -6.89
C VAL A 118 8.27 8.82 -8.05
N ILE A 119 7.91 10.08 -8.34
CA ILE A 119 7.11 10.45 -9.49
C ILE A 119 7.91 10.25 -10.79
N LEU A 120 9.15 10.74 -10.83
CA LEU A 120 10.03 10.63 -12.00
C LEU A 120 10.44 9.19 -12.31
N GLU A 121 10.63 8.37 -11.28
CA GLU A 121 10.88 6.93 -11.41
C GLU A 121 9.64 6.15 -11.84
N GLY A 122 8.45 6.74 -11.71
CA GLY A 122 7.17 6.07 -11.95
C GLY A 122 6.87 4.97 -10.93
N SER A 123 7.51 5.02 -9.75
CA SER A 123 7.22 4.12 -8.63
C SER A 123 5.90 4.52 -7.94
N MET A 124 5.54 5.80 -8.01
CA MET A 124 4.25 6.33 -7.55
C MET A 124 3.44 7.00 -8.69
N PRO A 125 2.13 6.70 -8.81
CA PRO A 125 1.41 5.63 -8.13
C PRO A 125 1.85 4.24 -8.62
N PRO A 126 1.93 3.21 -7.76
CA PRO A 126 2.41 1.90 -8.16
C PRO A 126 1.56 1.30 -9.28
N ALA A 127 2.19 0.59 -10.21
CA ALA A 127 1.49 0.05 -11.37
C ALA A 127 0.29 -0.86 -11.00
N TYR A 128 0.32 -1.57 -9.87
CA TYR A 128 -0.81 -2.39 -9.43
C TYR A 128 -2.05 -1.57 -9.04
N TYR A 129 -1.87 -0.33 -8.58
CA TYR A 129 -2.94 0.57 -8.15
C TYR A 129 -3.81 0.98 -9.34
N THR A 130 -3.18 1.28 -10.48
CA THR A 130 -3.86 1.76 -11.69
C THR A 130 -4.21 0.64 -12.69
N ARG A 131 -3.48 -0.48 -12.69
CA ARG A 131 -3.57 -1.54 -13.72
C ARG A 131 -4.95 -2.18 -13.88
N PHE A 132 -5.70 -2.35 -12.79
CA PHE A 132 -7.01 -3.01 -12.83
C PHE A 132 -8.18 -2.03 -13.03
N GLY A 133 -7.89 -0.76 -13.33
CA GLY A 133 -8.91 0.26 -13.59
C GLY A 133 -9.65 0.77 -12.35
N LEU A 134 -9.34 0.23 -11.16
CA LEU A 134 -9.94 0.67 -9.89
C LEU A 134 -9.52 2.09 -9.53
N HIS A 135 -8.32 2.51 -9.92
CA HIS A 135 -7.77 3.85 -9.72
C HIS A 135 -7.19 4.42 -11.03
N SER A 136 -7.92 4.28 -12.13
CA SER A 136 -7.45 4.76 -13.44
C SER A 136 -7.25 6.28 -13.48
N SER A 137 -8.02 7.03 -12.68
CA SER A 137 -7.87 8.48 -12.52
C SER A 137 -6.51 8.88 -11.95
N ALA A 138 -5.87 8.04 -11.12
CA ALA A 138 -4.56 8.31 -10.55
C ALA A 138 -3.41 8.15 -11.56
N LYS A 139 -3.67 7.52 -12.72
CA LYS A 139 -2.66 7.38 -13.77
C LYS A 139 -2.42 8.73 -14.44
N LEU A 140 -1.28 9.34 -14.13
CA LEU A 140 -0.81 10.57 -14.75
C LEU A 140 -0.28 10.29 -16.17
N THR A 141 -0.49 11.24 -17.07
CA THR A 141 0.18 11.25 -18.38
C THR A 141 1.57 11.89 -18.28
N ASP A 142 2.45 11.67 -19.26
CA ASP A 142 3.79 12.29 -19.26
C ASP A 142 3.74 13.83 -19.19
N ALA A 143 2.73 14.44 -19.82
CA ALA A 143 2.51 15.88 -19.76
C ALA A 143 2.09 16.34 -18.35
N GLU A 144 1.24 15.57 -17.68
CA GLU A 144 0.82 15.84 -16.31
C GLU A 144 1.94 15.60 -15.31
N ILE A 145 2.81 14.61 -15.55
CA ILE A 145 4.01 14.38 -14.74
C ILE A 145 4.94 15.59 -14.84
N ALA A 146 5.20 16.08 -16.05
CA ALA A 146 6.05 17.26 -16.24
C ALA A 146 5.46 18.51 -15.53
N GLU A 147 4.16 18.75 -15.71
CA GLU A 147 3.43 19.84 -15.05
C GLU A 147 3.44 19.70 -13.51
N LEU A 148 3.24 18.48 -13.00
CA LEU A 148 3.28 18.19 -11.57
C LEU A 148 4.67 18.46 -11.00
N VAL A 149 5.73 17.96 -11.63
CA VAL A 149 7.11 18.14 -11.16
C VAL A 149 7.51 19.61 -11.15
N GLU A 150 7.14 20.39 -12.17
CA GLU A 150 7.37 21.83 -12.20
C GLU A 150 6.65 22.53 -11.02
N GLY A 151 5.39 22.18 -10.78
CA GLY A 151 4.61 22.73 -9.67
C GLY A 151 5.15 22.34 -8.29
N LEU A 152 5.62 21.10 -8.13
CA LEU A 152 6.21 20.61 -6.87
C LEU A 152 7.52 21.33 -6.55
N ARG A 153 8.39 21.55 -7.55
CA ARG A 153 9.63 22.33 -7.39
C ARG A 153 9.38 23.78 -6.96
N ALA A 154 8.25 24.34 -7.35
CA ALA A 154 7.83 25.68 -6.96
C ALA A 154 7.03 25.71 -5.64
N THR A 155 6.71 24.55 -5.05
CA THR A 155 5.93 24.45 -3.81
C THR A 155 6.88 24.48 -2.59
N PRO A 156 6.75 25.45 -1.68
CA PRO A 156 7.57 25.52 -0.48
C PRO A 156 7.47 24.25 0.37
N GLY A 157 8.59 23.77 0.91
CA GLY A 157 8.67 22.54 1.70
C GLY A 157 8.53 21.22 0.92
N ILE A 158 8.53 21.27 -0.43
CA ILE A 158 8.67 20.10 -1.30
C ILE A 158 9.82 20.31 -2.31
N GLY A 159 9.88 21.48 -2.93
CA GLY A 159 10.89 21.81 -3.94
C GLY A 159 12.22 22.31 -3.41
N GLU A 160 12.29 22.57 -2.10
CA GLU A 160 13.53 22.96 -1.43
C GLU A 160 14.30 21.68 -1.15
N GLU A 161 15.25 21.33 -2.03
CA GLU A 161 16.25 20.29 -1.73
C GLU A 161 16.89 20.69 -0.40
N HIS A 162 16.63 19.93 0.67
CA HIS A 162 17.32 20.11 1.93
C HIS A 162 18.81 19.81 1.68
N GLU A 163 19.59 20.85 1.37
CA GLU A 163 21.04 20.81 1.46
C GLU A 163 21.42 20.53 2.92
N GLY A 164 21.60 19.25 3.27
CA GLY A 164 22.22 18.83 4.52
C GLY A 164 21.33 18.01 5.45
N GLY A 165 21.19 16.73 5.13
CA GLY A 165 20.71 15.71 6.05
C GLY A 165 21.49 14.43 5.81
N GLU A 166 22.71 14.35 6.36
CA GLU A 166 23.46 13.10 6.43
C GLU A 166 22.59 12.08 7.17
N HIS A 167 22.01 11.13 6.43
CA HIS A 167 21.44 9.92 7.02
C HIS A 167 22.60 9.10 7.56
N GLU A 168 23.05 9.40 8.78
CA GLU A 168 23.79 8.46 9.60
C GLU A 168 22.87 7.27 9.89
N GLY A 169 23.07 6.20 9.12
CA GLY A 169 22.50 4.90 9.40
C GLY A 169 22.92 4.44 10.77
N GLY A 170 21.99 4.48 11.73
CA GLY A 170 22.13 3.83 13.02
C GLY A 170 22.21 2.32 12.82
N GLU A 171 23.43 1.81 12.84
CA GLU A 171 23.70 0.38 12.95
C GLU A 171 23.10 -0.11 14.28
N HIS A 172 22.05 -0.93 14.18
CA HIS A 172 21.55 -1.73 15.29
C HIS A 172 22.61 -2.79 15.62
N GLU A 173 23.51 -2.49 16.56
CA GLU A 173 24.31 -3.51 17.23
C GLU A 173 23.42 -4.37 18.12
N GLY A 174 23.45 -5.68 17.86
CA GLY A 174 22.71 -6.69 18.61
C GLY A 174 23.20 -6.82 20.04
N GLY A 175 22.26 -6.78 20.99
CA GLY A 175 22.52 -7.11 22.38
C GLY A 175 22.74 -8.61 22.55
N GLU A 176 23.95 -8.98 22.98
CA GLU A 176 24.26 -10.30 23.52
C GLU A 176 23.65 -10.40 24.93
N HIS A 177 22.77 -11.38 25.13
CA HIS A 177 22.23 -11.76 26.43
C HIS A 177 23.16 -12.84 26.99
N ASP A 178 23.95 -12.51 28.02
CA ASP A 178 24.65 -13.50 28.83
C ASP A 178 23.73 -13.95 29.97
N ASP A 179 23.39 -15.24 29.96
CA ASP A 179 22.76 -15.95 31.09
C ASP A 179 23.86 -16.49 32.03
N ASP A 180 23.82 -16.10 33.30
CA ASP A 180 24.42 -16.81 34.46
C ASP A 180 23.56 -16.61 35.72
#